data_AF-A0A973JIE0-F1
#
_entry.id   AF-A0A973JIE0-F1
#
_cell.length_a   1.000
_cell.length_b   1.000
_cell.length_c   1.000
_cell.angle_alpha   90.00
_cell.angle_beta   90.00
_cell.angle_gamma   90.00
#
_symmetry.space_group_name_H-M   'P 1'
#
loop_
_entity.id
_entity.type
_entity.pdbx_description
1 polymer ?
#
loop_
_entity_poly.entity_id
_entity_poly.type
_entity_poly.pdbx_seq_one_letter_code
_entity_poly.pdbx_strand_id
1 'polypeptide(L)'
;MGDRLARAVAALFAIGGGLVLSGCGSQGGGELVVTYAAADGSSQSVTVPVDAPRCTALAGAPLLRAPEGDAVITAMPVAGSADTWALSVAIGDGMTFVSDGAFEADESGFTVDDLSGVVTAKESDGTVTGISADAHVSGRFEC
;
A
#
# COMPACT_ATOMS: atom_id res chain seq x y z
N MET A 1 -53.22 -34.79 7.46
CA MET A 1 -52.32 -35.96 7.55
C MET A 1 -51.14 -35.71 6.63
N GLY A 2 -49.85 -35.74 6.99
CA GLY A 2 -49.12 -35.88 8.24
C GLY A 2 -47.78 -35.15 8.00
N ASP A 3 -47.30 -34.35 8.94
CA ASP A 3 -46.35 -34.74 10.00
C ASP A 3 -44.86 -34.66 9.59
N ARG A 4 -44.19 -33.71 10.25
CA ARG A 4 -42.85 -33.77 10.89
C ARG A 4 -41.61 -33.60 10.00
N LEU A 5 -40.83 -32.54 10.20
CA LEU A 5 -39.82 -32.35 11.27
C LEU A 5 -38.73 -33.43 11.27
N ALA A 6 -37.57 -33.10 10.72
CA ALA A 6 -36.21 -33.47 11.13
C ALA A 6 -35.28 -32.97 10.00
N ARG A 7 -34.12 -32.36 10.22
CA ARG A 7 -33.08 -32.78 11.13
C ARG A 7 -32.09 -31.63 11.31
N ALA A 8 -31.92 -31.19 12.55
CA ALA A 8 -30.73 -30.46 12.96
C ALA A 8 -29.53 -31.43 12.87
N VAL A 9 -28.41 -30.98 12.30
CA VAL A 9 -27.11 -31.61 12.47
C VAL A 9 -26.20 -30.57 13.09
N ALA A 10 -26.14 -30.60 14.41
CA ALA A 10 -25.04 -30.05 15.16
C ALA A 10 -23.82 -30.94 14.92
N ALA A 11 -22.73 -30.35 14.43
CA ALA A 11 -21.42 -30.96 14.50
C ALA A 11 -20.53 -30.05 15.35
N LEU A 12 -20.55 -30.27 16.67
CA LEU A 12 -19.40 -30.00 17.51
C LEU A 12 -18.35 -31.09 17.18
N PHE A 13 -17.16 -30.67 16.75
CA PHE A 13 -15.98 -31.52 16.86
C PHE A 13 -14.87 -30.77 17.58
N ALA A 14 -14.17 -31.55 18.39
CA ALA A 14 -13.36 -31.13 19.51
C ALA A 14 -12.03 -30.48 19.11
N ILE A 15 -11.62 -29.55 19.98
CA ILE A 15 -10.28 -29.36 20.54
C ILE A 15 -9.25 -30.37 20.02
N GLY A 16 -8.37 -29.90 19.14
CA GLY A 16 -7.12 -30.56 18.78
C GLY A 16 -6.03 -29.51 18.73
N GLY A 17 -5.22 -29.43 19.78
CA GLY A 17 -4.03 -28.58 19.83
C GLY A 17 -3.08 -28.95 18.69
N GLY A 18 -3.01 -28.08 17.69
CA GLY A 18 -1.95 -28.06 16.70
C GLY A 18 -0.79 -27.24 17.24
N LEU A 19 0.34 -27.89 17.47
CA LEU A 19 1.62 -27.25 17.71
C LEU A 19 1.86 -26.18 16.63
N VAL A 20 1.93 -24.92 17.02
CA VAL A 20 2.44 -23.86 16.15
C VAL A 20 3.95 -24.05 16.10
N LEU A 21 4.40 -24.73 15.04
CA LEU A 21 5.81 -24.83 14.69
C LEU A 21 6.39 -23.42 14.52
N SER A 22 7.56 -23.24 15.11
CA SER A 22 8.30 -22.01 15.25
C SER A 22 8.68 -21.38 13.90
N GLY A 23 8.54 -20.06 13.78
CA GLY A 23 9.33 -19.24 12.86
C GLY A 23 8.65 -18.77 11.58
N CYS A 24 7.63 -17.92 11.69
CA CYS A 24 7.42 -16.86 10.70
C CYS A 24 7.74 -15.56 11.40
N GLY A 25 8.91 -14.97 11.11
CA GLY A 25 9.13 -13.56 11.41
C GLY A 25 8.00 -12.75 10.79
N SER A 26 7.54 -11.73 11.51
CA SER A 26 6.49 -10.80 11.08
C SER A 26 6.68 -10.48 9.59
N GLN A 27 5.79 -10.95 8.74
CA GLN A 27 5.73 -10.45 7.37
C GLN A 27 5.03 -9.10 7.52
N GLY A 28 5.79 -8.00 7.42
CA GLY A 28 5.22 -6.66 7.36
C GLY A 28 4.12 -6.54 6.29
N GLY A 29 3.35 -5.45 6.36
CA GLY A 29 2.28 -5.19 5.42
C GLY A 29 1.62 -3.84 5.69
N GLY A 30 0.42 -3.66 5.15
CA GLY A 30 -0.28 -2.39 5.24
C GLY A 30 -1.09 -2.07 3.99
N GLU A 31 -1.51 -0.82 3.90
CA GLU A 31 -2.36 -0.33 2.83
C GLU A 31 -2.14 1.17 2.70
N LEU A 32 -2.04 1.64 1.46
CA LEU A 32 -2.07 3.07 1.12
C LEU A 32 -3.32 3.37 0.32
N VAL A 33 -3.96 4.49 0.60
CA VAL A 33 -5.11 4.99 -0.15
C VAL A 33 -4.71 6.29 -0.82
N VAL A 34 -4.67 6.27 -2.15
CA VAL A 34 -4.42 7.47 -2.96
C VAL A 34 -5.75 8.06 -3.39
N THR A 35 -6.02 9.30 -3.03
CA THR A 35 -7.21 10.06 -3.45
C THR A 35 -6.79 11.19 -4.39
N TYR A 36 -7.49 11.34 -5.51
CA TYR A 36 -7.18 12.35 -6.51
C TYR A 36 -8.42 12.79 -7.29
N ALA A 37 -8.38 14.00 -7.84
CA ALA A 37 -9.38 14.45 -8.81
C ALA A 37 -9.03 13.93 -10.21
N ALA A 38 -9.96 13.21 -10.84
CA ALA A 38 -9.85 12.78 -12.21
C ALA A 38 -10.10 13.93 -13.20
N ALA A 39 -9.80 13.70 -14.48
CA ALA A 39 -9.93 14.72 -15.54
C ALA A 39 -11.37 15.24 -15.73
N ASP A 40 -12.38 14.47 -15.32
CA ASP A 40 -13.80 14.88 -15.35
C ASP A 40 -14.23 15.65 -14.10
N GLY A 41 -13.31 15.90 -13.16
CA GLY A 41 -13.55 16.58 -11.89
C GLY A 41 -14.11 15.70 -10.78
N SER A 42 -14.33 14.40 -11.03
CA SER A 42 -14.76 13.47 -9.99
C SER A 42 -13.60 13.12 -9.05
N SER A 43 -13.92 12.89 -7.77
CA SER A 43 -12.95 12.35 -6.81
C SER A 43 -12.85 10.84 -6.94
N GLN A 44 -11.63 10.33 -7.04
CA GLN A 44 -11.31 8.91 -7.14
C GLN A 44 -10.42 8.50 -5.97
N SER A 45 -10.59 7.27 -5.49
CA SER A 45 -9.71 6.67 -4.47
C SER A 45 -9.25 5.29 -4.92
N VAL A 46 -7.95 5.07 -4.87
CA VAL A 46 -7.32 3.79 -5.19
C VAL A 46 -6.63 3.25 -3.94
N THR A 47 -7.09 2.09 -3.51
CA THR A 47 -6.48 1.34 -2.42
C THR A 47 -5.35 0.47 -2.97
N VAL A 48 -4.17 0.61 -2.39
CA VAL A 48 -2.95 -0.10 -2.78
C VAL A 48 -2.46 -0.93 -1.60
N PRO A 49 -2.53 -2.27 -1.68
CA PRO A 49 -2.01 -3.11 -0.61
C PRO A 49 -0.48 -3.06 -0.56
N VAL A 50 0.07 -3.15 0.64
CA VAL A 50 1.51 -3.32 0.87
C VAL A 50 1.79 -4.80 1.00
N ASP A 51 1.97 -5.46 -0.15
CA ASP A 51 2.27 -6.89 -0.20
C ASP A 51 3.79 -7.12 -0.35
N ALA A 52 4.31 -8.08 0.42
CA ALA A 52 5.73 -8.46 0.46
C ALA A 52 6.71 -7.26 0.55
N PRO A 53 6.57 -6.39 1.58
CA PRO A 53 7.40 -5.21 1.75
C PRO A 53 8.89 -5.59 1.87
N ARG A 54 9.73 -4.77 1.24
CA ARG A 54 11.18 -4.91 1.21
C ARG A 54 11.80 -3.64 1.76
N CYS A 55 12.49 -3.79 2.89
CA CYS A 55 13.14 -2.70 3.60
C CYS A 55 14.63 -2.97 3.51
N THR A 56 15.25 -2.34 2.53
CA THR A 56 16.62 -2.63 2.11
C THR A 56 17.41 -1.34 1.95
N ALA A 57 18.73 -1.42 1.83
CA ALA A 57 19.54 -0.28 1.43
C ALA A 57 19.89 -0.38 -0.06
N LEU A 58 19.60 0.66 -0.84
CA LEU A 58 20.06 0.81 -2.22
C LEU A 58 21.19 1.84 -2.25
N ALA A 59 22.38 1.43 -2.69
CA ALA A 59 23.58 2.28 -2.72
C ALA A 59 23.90 2.95 -1.37
N GLY A 60 23.55 2.30 -0.25
CA GLY A 60 23.79 2.81 1.11
C GLY A 60 22.70 3.73 1.66
N ALA A 61 21.64 4.02 0.88
CA ALA A 61 20.46 4.74 1.35
C ALA A 61 19.31 3.76 1.65
N PRO A 62 18.59 3.91 2.78
CA PRO A 62 17.37 3.16 3.04
C PRO A 62 16.35 3.26 1.89
N LEU A 63 15.64 2.18 1.62
CA LEU A 63 14.65 2.05 0.56
C LEU A 63 13.53 1.12 1.06
N LEU A 64 12.31 1.65 1.12
CA LEU A 64 11.11 0.90 1.44
C LEU A 64 10.35 0.66 0.14
N ARG A 65 10.09 -0.61 -0.19
CA ARG A 65 9.46 -0.97 -1.46
C ARG A 65 8.51 -2.15 -1.34
N ALA A 66 7.31 -2.04 -1.90
CA ALA A 66 6.40 -3.18 -2.12
C ALA A 66 6.16 -3.32 -3.63
N PRO A 67 6.75 -4.33 -4.31
CA PRO A 67 6.75 -4.42 -5.76
C PRO A 67 5.72 -5.41 -6.36
N GLU A 68 4.77 -5.95 -5.59
CA GLU A 68 3.89 -7.01 -6.10
C GLU A 68 2.69 -6.48 -6.91
N GLY A 69 2.45 -7.11 -8.07
CA GLY A 69 1.37 -6.75 -8.99
C GLY A 69 1.68 -5.54 -9.87
N ASP A 70 0.63 -4.83 -10.28
CA ASP A 70 0.72 -3.57 -11.05
C ASP A 70 0.94 -2.34 -10.15
N ALA A 71 0.84 -2.53 -8.83
CA ALA A 71 1.09 -1.51 -7.84
C ALA A 71 2.52 -1.61 -7.31
N VAL A 72 3.22 -0.48 -7.29
CA VAL A 72 4.58 -0.39 -6.78
C VAL A 72 4.64 0.79 -5.82
N ILE A 73 4.88 0.50 -4.55
CA ILE A 73 5.13 1.51 -3.53
C ILE A 73 6.63 1.67 -3.39
N THR A 74 7.13 2.90 -3.43
CA THR A 74 8.54 3.21 -3.19
C THR A 74 8.66 4.47 -2.34
N ALA A 75 9.26 4.34 -1.16
CA ALA A 75 9.69 5.46 -0.35
C ALA A 75 11.22 5.52 -0.29
N MET A 76 11.77 6.72 -0.45
CA MET A 76 13.21 6.98 -0.44
C MET A 76 13.55 8.22 0.40
N PRO A 77 14.68 8.23 1.14
CA PRO A 77 15.12 9.39 1.88
C PRO A 77 15.47 10.54 0.93
N VAL A 78 15.08 11.74 1.32
CA VAL A 78 15.43 12.99 0.64
C VAL A 78 16.89 13.30 0.90
N ALA A 79 17.65 13.54 -0.17
CA ALA A 79 19.07 13.84 -0.07
C ALA A 79 19.33 15.04 0.84
N GLY A 80 20.19 14.86 1.85
CA GLY A 80 20.53 15.90 2.82
C GLY A 80 19.66 15.94 4.08
N SER A 81 18.68 15.04 4.21
CA SER A 81 17.81 14.92 5.39
C SER A 81 17.74 13.46 5.85
N ALA A 82 18.09 13.20 7.11
CA ALA A 82 18.19 11.83 7.63
C ALA A 82 16.81 11.17 7.86
N ASP A 83 15.81 11.97 8.23
CA ASP A 83 14.52 11.46 8.69
C ASP A 83 13.36 11.83 7.74
N THR A 84 13.69 12.31 6.54
CA THR A 84 12.72 12.90 5.62
C THR A 84 12.68 12.08 4.34
N TRP A 85 11.50 11.66 3.92
CA TRP A 85 11.30 10.71 2.83
C TRP A 85 10.33 11.23 1.78
N ALA A 86 10.54 10.86 0.52
CA ALA A 86 9.61 11.08 -0.58
C ALA A 86 8.92 9.75 -0.95
N LEU A 87 7.65 9.81 -1.33
CA LEU A 87 6.82 8.65 -1.65
C LEU A 87 6.38 8.68 -3.11
N SER A 88 6.45 7.52 -3.75
CA SER A 88 5.81 7.25 -5.03
C SER A 88 4.99 5.97 -4.96
N VAL A 89 3.80 6.01 -5.55
CA VAL A 89 2.86 4.87 -5.57
C VAL A 89 2.31 4.72 -6.98
N ALA A 90 2.64 3.60 -7.64
CA ALA A 90 1.94 3.22 -8.87
C ALA A 90 0.53 2.72 -8.51
N ILE A 91 -0.49 3.31 -9.12
CA ILE A 91 -1.91 3.10 -8.78
C ILE A 91 -2.71 2.45 -9.93
N GLY A 92 -2.02 1.79 -10.87
CA GLY A 92 -2.60 1.14 -12.05
C GLY A 92 -2.71 2.06 -13.28
N ASP A 93 -3.01 1.48 -14.44
CA ASP A 93 -3.22 2.19 -15.73
C ASP A 93 -2.09 3.16 -16.14
N GLY A 94 -0.86 2.85 -15.76
CA GLY A 94 0.29 3.72 -16.01
C GLY A 94 0.30 5.00 -15.16
N MET A 95 -0.60 5.12 -14.18
CA MET A 95 -0.67 6.23 -13.26
C MET A 95 0.27 6.05 -12.06
N THR A 96 0.81 7.16 -11.59
CA THR A 96 1.71 7.21 -10.44
C THR A 96 1.44 8.46 -9.62
N PHE A 97 1.20 8.26 -8.33
CA PHE A 97 1.25 9.31 -7.32
C PHE A 97 2.71 9.61 -6.96
N VAL A 98 3.04 10.89 -6.81
CA VAL A 98 4.34 11.37 -6.32
C VAL A 98 4.08 12.44 -5.27
N SER A 99 4.66 12.30 -4.08
CA SER A 99 4.52 13.29 -3.01
C SER A 99 5.17 14.62 -3.39
N ASP A 100 4.51 15.73 -3.06
CA ASP A 100 5.05 17.09 -3.25
C ASP A 100 5.91 17.53 -2.06
N GLY A 101 5.60 17.00 -0.89
CA GLY A 101 6.33 17.15 0.35
C GLY A 101 7.04 15.87 0.74
N ALA A 102 7.57 15.92 1.95
CA ALA A 102 8.24 14.81 2.56
C ALA A 102 7.64 14.51 3.93
N PHE A 103 7.82 13.27 4.36
CA PHE A 103 7.24 12.73 5.59
C PHE A 103 8.31 11.99 6.39
N GLU A 104 7.99 11.70 7.64
CA GLU A 104 8.87 10.95 8.53
C GLU A 104 8.67 9.45 8.32
N ALA A 105 9.79 8.72 8.20
CA ALA A 105 9.81 7.27 8.10
C ALA A 105 11.11 6.73 8.67
N ASP A 106 11.11 5.45 9.03
CA ASP A 106 12.30 4.72 9.44
C ASP A 106 12.42 3.37 8.71
N GLU A 107 13.45 2.59 9.04
CA GLU A 107 13.73 1.30 8.39
C GLU A 107 12.64 0.24 8.63
N SER A 108 11.72 0.47 9.57
CA SER A 108 10.58 -0.39 9.91
C SER A 108 9.31 0.00 9.16
N GLY A 109 9.30 1.15 8.47
CA GLY A 109 8.15 1.61 7.71
C GLY A 109 7.72 3.05 8.00
N PHE A 110 6.44 3.33 7.74
CA PHE A 110 5.83 4.64 7.95
C PHE A 110 4.31 4.57 8.11
N THR A 111 3.75 5.63 8.70
CA THR A 111 2.32 5.95 8.65
C THR A 111 2.17 7.38 8.16
N VAL A 112 1.25 7.62 7.24
CA VAL A 112 0.90 8.94 6.72
C VAL A 112 -0.60 9.14 6.86
N ASP A 113 -1.02 10.22 7.52
CA ASP A 113 -2.44 10.53 7.68
C ASP A 113 -3.00 11.26 6.46
N ASP A 114 -2.21 12.19 5.92
CA ASP A 114 -2.51 12.98 4.73
C ASP A 114 -1.22 13.57 4.17
N LEU A 115 -0.72 12.99 3.08
CA LEU A 115 0.46 13.49 2.37
C LEU A 115 0.05 13.95 0.98
N SER A 116 0.24 15.25 0.73
CA SER A 116 -0.05 15.87 -0.56
C SER A 116 0.92 15.40 -1.67
N GLY A 117 0.48 15.57 -2.90
CA GLY A 117 1.23 15.19 -4.08
C GLY A 117 0.45 15.37 -5.37
N VAL A 118 0.98 14.78 -6.42
CA VAL A 118 0.42 14.83 -7.77
C VAL A 118 0.20 13.42 -8.31
N VAL A 119 -0.82 13.25 -9.14
CA VAL A 119 -0.99 12.03 -9.95
C VAL A 119 -0.64 12.35 -11.38
N THR A 120 0.25 11.54 -11.94
CA THR A 120 0.63 11.60 -13.36
C THR A 120 0.29 10.28 -14.04
N ALA A 121 0.04 10.30 -15.35
CA ALA A 121 -0.12 9.12 -16.17
C ALA A 121 1.02 9.07 -17.20
N LYS A 122 1.60 7.89 -17.40
CA LYS A 122 2.56 7.64 -18.47
C LYS A 122 1.86 6.93 -19.62
N GLU A 123 1.80 7.61 -20.75
CA GLU A 123 1.24 7.10 -21.99
C GLU A 123 2.16 6.07 -22.65
N SER A 124 1.60 5.29 -23.59
CA SER A 124 2.35 4.26 -24.32
C SER A 124 3.51 4.80 -25.14
N ASP A 125 3.46 6.08 -25.55
CA ASP A 125 4.54 6.77 -26.26
C ASP A 125 5.63 7.33 -25.32
N GLY A 126 5.46 7.15 -24.01
CA GLY A 126 6.38 7.63 -22.98
C GLY A 126 6.10 9.05 -22.48
N THR A 127 5.09 9.75 -23.03
CA THR A 127 4.65 11.06 -22.55
C THR A 127 4.08 10.93 -21.14
N VAL A 128 4.40 11.90 -20.28
CA VAL A 128 3.85 11.99 -18.93
C VAL A 128 2.86 13.15 -18.88
N THR A 129 1.62 12.88 -18.49
CA THR A 129 0.56 13.87 -18.34
C THR A 129 0.19 14.03 -16.87
N GLY A 130 -0.10 15.26 -16.45
CA GLY A 130 -0.64 15.51 -15.12
C GLY A 130 -2.13 15.20 -15.10
N ILE A 131 -2.56 14.30 -14.21
CA ILE A 131 -3.96 13.95 -14.00
C ILE A 131 -4.55 14.79 -12.88
N SER A 132 -3.80 14.95 -11.78
CA SER A 132 -4.23 15.70 -10.61
C SER A 132 -3.06 16.43 -9.98
N ALA A 133 -3.28 17.70 -9.62
CA ALA A 133 -2.31 18.53 -8.90
C ALA A 133 -2.55 18.57 -7.38
N ASP A 134 -3.73 18.10 -6.94
CA ASP A 134 -4.19 18.15 -5.54
C ASP A 134 -4.51 16.72 -5.06
N ALA A 135 -3.56 15.81 -5.25
CA ALA A 135 -3.70 14.42 -4.83
C ALA A 135 -3.18 14.23 -3.40
N HIS A 136 -3.73 13.24 -2.72
CA HIS A 136 -3.40 12.95 -1.33
C HIS A 136 -3.21 11.45 -1.15
N VAL A 137 -2.28 11.04 -0.30
CA VAL A 137 -2.11 9.65 0.12
C VAL A 137 -2.17 9.54 1.63
N SER A 138 -2.85 8.51 2.11
CA SER A 138 -2.90 8.13 3.52
C SER A 138 -2.69 6.63 3.67
N GLY A 139 -2.32 6.18 4.87
CA GLY A 139 -2.18 4.78 5.19
C GLY A 139 -0.85 4.43 5.85
N ARG A 140 -0.50 3.15 5.78
CA ARG A 140 0.64 2.58 6.52
C ARG A 140 1.41 1.59 5.65
N PHE A 141 2.72 1.61 5.79
CA PHE A 141 3.66 0.64 5.24
C PHE A 141 4.47 0.08 6.40
N GLU A 142 4.48 -1.23 6.60
CA GLU A 142 5.29 -1.89 7.63
C GLU A 142 6.21 -2.93 7.02
N CYS A 143 7.43 -2.99 7.54
CA CYS A 143 8.33 -4.13 7.45
C CYS A 143 8.00 -5.10 8.60
#